data_AF-A0A7W0W861-F1
#
_entry.id   AF-A0A7W0W861-F1
#
_cell.length_a   1.000
_cell.length_b   1.000
_cell.length_c   1.000
_cell.angle_alpha   90.00
_cell.angle_beta   90.00
_cell.angle_gamma   90.00
#
_symmetry.space_group_name_H-M   'P 1'
#
loop_
_entity.id
_entity.type
_entity.pdbx_description
1 polymer ?
#
loop_
_entity_poly.entity_id
_entity_poly.type
_entity_poly.pdbx_seq_one_letter_code
_entity_poly.pdbx_strand_id
1 'polypeptide(L)'
;MDSSRMRWGTVGPVLLIVGLLFLFLSKAGEPQTQYAPLGAYFDYAEASVPVNAVTPLPPAEFQAIQRANADRSTAQIDLVLEAELYRDDLGPLGAELQAALDYVQERTGIRLADRIKLIISQDAGCGFHGLTYSDVRVIYIYSCAGVPRQRVVNIAAHEFVHQLEQDRYGPPHLSADLVLSEGFATWGAGKYWLGGNPDFATFARQYRDTGAALPLGTHYASVGAGGMNVLYYEWAAFVDYLLATYGRERFDALYLTGGGQQPGAAQYATIYSRPFSQLEAEWQGWLGQ
;
A
#
# COMPACT_ATOMS: atom_id res chain seq x y z
N MET A 1 -44.62 -59.95 8.21
CA MET A 1 -43.72 -59.35 7.20
C MET A 1 -43.75 -57.86 7.45
N ASP A 2 -42.72 -57.38 8.16
CA ASP A 2 -42.62 -56.00 8.64
C ASP A 2 -41.53 -55.32 7.81
N SER A 3 -41.85 -54.19 7.19
CA SER A 3 -40.91 -53.39 6.40
C SER A 3 -41.15 -51.92 6.65
N SER A 4 -40.39 -51.45 7.63
CA SER A 4 -39.70 -50.15 7.68
C SER A 4 -40.52 -48.90 7.31
N ARG A 5 -41.20 -48.35 8.31
CA ARG A 5 -41.42 -46.89 8.38
C ARG A 5 -40.06 -46.21 8.56
N MET A 6 -39.53 -45.63 7.49
CA MET A 6 -38.36 -44.77 7.57
C MET A 6 -38.72 -43.53 8.40
N ARG A 7 -38.12 -43.41 9.59
CA ARG A 7 -38.35 -42.30 10.51
C ARG A 7 -37.72 -41.04 9.91
N TRP A 8 -38.53 -40.16 9.34
CA TRP A 8 -38.14 -38.84 8.83
C TRP A 8 -37.50 -37.92 9.89
N GLY A 9 -37.62 -38.25 11.18
CA GLY A 9 -37.07 -37.47 12.30
C GLY A 9 -35.54 -37.44 12.41
N THR A 10 -34.81 -38.31 11.70
CA THR A 10 -33.32 -38.33 11.72
C THR A 10 -32.68 -37.76 10.45
N VAL A 11 -33.44 -37.53 9.38
CA VAL A 11 -32.88 -37.02 8.11
C VAL A 11 -32.62 -35.50 8.17
N GLY A 12 -33.50 -34.76 8.84
CA GLY A 12 -33.37 -33.30 9.01
C GLY A 12 -32.07 -32.86 9.69
N PRO A 13 -31.69 -33.43 10.85
CA PRO A 13 -30.44 -33.09 11.51
C PRO A 13 -29.20 -33.48 10.70
N VAL A 14 -29.23 -34.62 10.00
CA VAL A 14 -28.09 -35.09 9.19
C VAL A 14 -27.87 -34.19 7.98
N LEU A 15 -28.92 -33.78 7.27
CA LEU A 15 -28.81 -32.84 6.15
C LEU A 15 -28.34 -31.45 6.60
N LEU A 16 -28.74 -31.01 7.79
CA LEU A 16 -28.31 -29.73 8.35
C LEU A 16 -26.83 -29.78 8.79
N ILE A 17 -26.38 -30.90 9.36
CA ILE A 17 -24.96 -31.14 9.68
C ILE A 17 -24.12 -31.21 8.40
N VAL A 18 -24.57 -31.91 7.36
CA VAL A 18 -23.87 -32.00 6.06
C VAL A 18 -23.84 -30.64 5.36
N GLY A 19 -24.93 -29.87 5.40
CA GLY A 19 -24.99 -28.51 4.86
C GLY A 19 -24.07 -27.53 5.60
N LEU A 20 -24.00 -27.62 6.93
CA LEU A 20 -23.05 -26.84 7.74
C LEU A 20 -21.59 -27.28 7.47
N LEU A 21 -21.33 -28.58 7.31
CA LEU A 21 -20.02 -29.08 6.91
C LEU A 21 -19.61 -28.57 5.52
N PHE A 22 -20.53 -28.52 4.55
CA PHE A 22 -20.27 -27.92 3.24
C PHE A 22 -20.04 -26.41 3.30
N LEU A 23 -20.73 -25.68 4.18
CA LEU A 23 -20.48 -24.26 4.45
C LEU A 23 -19.11 -24.01 5.10
N PHE A 24 -18.68 -24.89 6.02
CA PHE A 24 -17.36 -24.83 6.63
C PHE A 24 -16.24 -25.23 5.67
N LEU A 25 -16.47 -26.26 4.82
CA LEU A 25 -15.50 -26.71 3.82
C LEU A 25 -15.41 -25.75 2.62
N SER A 26 -16.48 -25.02 2.28
CA SER A 26 -16.44 -23.97 1.24
C SER A 26 -15.79 -22.67 1.70
N LYS A 27 -15.72 -22.42 3.02
CA LYS A 27 -14.84 -21.38 3.61
C LYS A 27 -13.38 -21.81 3.75
N ALA A 28 -13.07 -23.10 3.64
CA ALA A 28 -11.71 -23.63 3.76
C ALA A 28 -10.86 -23.48 2.47
N GLY A 29 -11.33 -22.70 1.50
CA GLY A 29 -10.67 -22.44 0.22
C GLY A 29 -10.48 -20.97 -0.10
N GLU A 30 -10.59 -20.06 0.87
CA GLU A 30 -9.96 -18.75 0.69
C GLU A 30 -8.43 -18.98 0.67
N PRO A 31 -7.71 -18.55 -0.38
CA PRO A 31 -6.26 -18.62 -0.37
C PRO A 31 -5.78 -17.93 0.90
N GLN A 32 -5.06 -18.65 1.75
CA GLN A 32 -4.43 -18.06 2.91
C GLN A 32 -3.61 -16.88 2.42
N THR A 33 -4.03 -15.65 2.76
CA THR A 33 -3.24 -14.44 2.55
C THR A 33 -2.01 -14.57 3.43
N GLN A 34 -0.98 -15.23 2.93
CA GLN A 34 0.34 -15.24 3.52
C GLN A 34 0.95 -13.87 3.26
N TYR A 35 0.79 -13.01 4.27
CA TYR A 35 1.41 -11.71 4.37
C TYR A 35 2.95 -11.81 4.32
N ALA A 36 3.62 -10.75 3.85
CA ALA A 36 5.09 -10.75 3.74
C ALA A 36 5.79 -10.70 5.10
N PRO A 37 6.68 -11.65 5.41
CA PRO A 37 8.03 -11.22 5.82
C PRO A 37 9.09 -12.00 5.01
N LEU A 38 10.32 -11.51 4.86
CA LEU A 38 11.32 -11.45 5.94
C LEU A 38 12.31 -10.32 5.70
N GLY A 39 12.16 -9.22 6.46
CA GLY A 39 12.92 -7.98 6.31
C GLY A 39 12.07 -6.98 5.55
N ALA A 40 11.06 -6.40 6.20
CA ALA A 40 10.16 -5.44 5.58
C ALA A 40 11.00 -4.41 4.80
N TYR A 41 10.82 -4.46 3.49
CA TYR A 41 11.57 -3.78 2.43
C TYR A 41 12.93 -4.33 1.96
N PHE A 42 13.86 -4.80 2.78
CA PHE A 42 15.17 -5.23 2.25
C PHE A 42 15.85 -6.30 3.09
N ASP A 43 15.78 -7.55 2.64
CA ASP A 43 16.81 -8.57 2.92
C ASP A 43 17.53 -9.01 1.63
N TYR A 44 17.56 -8.09 0.64
CA TYR A 44 18.55 -8.08 -0.43
C TYR A 44 19.51 -6.92 -0.12
N ALA A 45 20.55 -7.21 0.65
CA ALA A 45 21.47 -6.23 1.22
C ALA A 45 22.34 -5.43 0.20
N GLU A 46 22.00 -5.38 -1.09
CA GLU A 46 22.77 -4.64 -2.11
C GLU A 46 21.95 -3.91 -3.19
N ALA A 47 20.61 -3.98 -3.18
CA ALA A 47 19.81 -3.49 -4.32
C ALA A 47 18.76 -2.39 -4.01
N SER A 48 18.86 -1.69 -2.87
CA SER A 48 18.06 -0.48 -2.66
C SER A 48 18.81 0.73 -3.22
N VAL A 49 18.43 1.22 -4.40
CA VAL A 49 18.96 2.49 -4.90
C VAL A 49 18.57 3.58 -3.89
N PRO A 50 19.52 4.40 -3.40
CA PRO A 50 19.19 5.55 -2.59
C PRO A 50 18.20 6.43 -3.38
N VAL A 51 17.03 6.71 -2.81
CA VAL A 51 15.95 7.48 -3.47
C VAL A 51 16.41 8.87 -3.95
N ASN A 52 17.50 9.39 -3.39
CA ASN A 52 18.18 10.62 -3.85
C ASN A 52 18.77 10.53 -5.28
N ALA A 53 18.73 9.36 -5.90
CA ALA A 53 19.23 9.09 -7.25
C ALA A 53 18.15 8.58 -8.21
N VAL A 54 16.86 8.70 -7.87
CA VAL A 54 15.78 8.49 -8.86
C VAL A 54 15.85 9.66 -9.84
N THR A 55 16.63 9.47 -10.89
CA THR A 55 16.69 10.42 -12.00
C THR A 55 15.31 10.39 -12.65
N PRO A 56 14.60 11.52 -12.75
CA PRO A 56 13.35 11.56 -13.49
C PRO A 56 13.59 10.98 -14.88
N LEU A 57 12.66 10.15 -15.36
CA LEU A 57 12.78 9.61 -16.71
C LEU A 57 12.98 10.76 -17.71
N PRO A 58 13.96 10.66 -18.62
CA PRO A 58 14.12 11.60 -19.70
C PRO A 58 12.76 11.88 -20.38
N PRO A 59 12.42 13.14 -20.69
CA PRO A 59 11.10 13.48 -21.26
C PRO A 59 10.72 12.67 -22.50
N ALA A 60 11.71 12.28 -23.32
CA ALA A 60 11.49 11.48 -24.50
C ALA A 60 11.06 10.04 -24.18
N GLU A 61 11.67 9.41 -23.17
CA GLU A 61 11.26 8.08 -22.69
C GLU A 61 9.87 8.18 -22.08
N PHE A 62 9.65 9.16 -21.22
CA PHE A 62 8.34 9.40 -20.62
C PHE A 62 7.21 9.56 -21.67
N GLN A 63 7.44 10.31 -22.73
CA GLN A 63 6.50 10.46 -23.85
C GLN A 63 6.32 9.18 -24.69
N ALA A 64 7.36 8.37 -24.85
CA ALA A 64 7.27 7.09 -25.55
C ALA A 64 6.36 6.14 -24.77
N ILE A 65 6.55 6.08 -23.46
CA ILE A 65 5.72 5.31 -22.52
C ILE A 65 4.27 5.77 -22.52
N GLN A 66 3.99 7.08 -22.48
CA GLN A 66 2.61 7.57 -22.56
C GLN A 66 1.91 7.11 -23.84
N ARG A 67 2.67 6.92 -24.92
CA ARG A 67 2.18 6.43 -26.21
C ARG A 67 2.22 4.91 -26.36
N ALA A 68 2.85 4.18 -25.45
CA ALA A 68 2.90 2.73 -25.49
C ALA A 68 1.49 2.15 -25.39
N ASN A 69 1.21 1.16 -26.25
CA ASN A 69 -0.01 0.37 -26.17
C ASN A 69 0.03 -0.50 -24.92
N ALA A 70 -1.11 -0.70 -24.28
CA ALA A 70 -1.21 -1.63 -23.16
C ALA A 70 -1.06 -3.07 -23.65
N ASP A 71 -0.24 -3.86 -22.97
CA ASP A 71 -0.20 -5.32 -23.14
C ASP A 71 -1.48 -5.96 -22.58
N ARG A 72 -2.04 -5.33 -21.55
CA ARG A 72 -3.33 -5.69 -20.97
C ARG A 72 -4.03 -4.47 -20.39
N SER A 73 -5.34 -4.40 -20.59
CA SER A 73 -6.19 -3.42 -19.91
C SER A 73 -7.15 -4.14 -18.94
N THR A 74 -7.32 -3.56 -17.76
CA THR A 74 -8.37 -3.91 -16.80
C THR A 74 -9.45 -2.81 -16.80
N ALA A 75 -10.35 -2.83 -15.83
CA ALA A 75 -11.38 -1.80 -15.67
C ALA A 75 -10.80 -0.39 -15.49
N GLN A 76 -9.65 -0.23 -14.83
CA GLN A 76 -9.06 1.08 -14.50
C GLN A 76 -7.55 1.18 -14.76
N ILE A 77 -6.90 0.09 -15.18
CA ILE A 77 -5.44 0.03 -15.34
C ILE A 77 -5.10 -0.37 -16.78
N ASP A 78 -4.23 0.41 -17.41
CA ASP A 78 -3.54 0.06 -18.64
C ASP A 78 -2.13 -0.43 -18.28
N LEU A 79 -1.92 -1.74 -18.34
CA LEU A 79 -0.67 -2.40 -17.97
C LEU A 79 0.25 -2.51 -19.18
N VAL A 80 1.48 -2.04 -19.01
CA VAL A 80 2.58 -2.12 -19.98
C VAL A 80 3.75 -2.90 -19.36
N LEU A 81 4.29 -3.87 -20.09
CA LEU A 81 5.48 -4.61 -19.73
C LEU A 81 6.64 -4.16 -20.64
N GLU A 82 7.66 -3.53 -20.07
CA GLU A 82 8.86 -3.16 -20.83
C GLU A 82 9.84 -4.34 -20.99
N ALA A 83 9.59 -5.43 -20.27
CA ALA A 83 10.39 -6.64 -20.32
C ALA A 83 9.50 -7.90 -20.41
N GLU A 84 10.14 -9.05 -20.63
CA GLU A 84 9.49 -10.37 -20.64
C GLU A 84 8.99 -10.81 -19.25
N LEU A 85 9.22 -10.00 -18.21
CA LEU A 85 8.80 -10.28 -16.85
C LEU A 85 7.28 -10.46 -16.77
N TYR A 86 6.86 -11.58 -16.17
CA TYR A 86 5.45 -11.92 -15.93
C TYR A 86 4.58 -12.02 -17.19
N ARG A 87 5.15 -12.12 -18.40
CA ARG A 87 4.36 -12.24 -19.64
C ARG A 87 3.43 -13.45 -19.63
N ASP A 88 3.89 -14.59 -19.13
CA ASP A 88 3.09 -15.80 -18.98
C ASP A 88 1.99 -15.68 -17.91
N ASP A 89 2.10 -14.70 -17.01
CA ASP A 89 1.22 -14.43 -15.89
C ASP A 89 0.38 -13.15 -16.05
N LEU A 90 0.39 -12.54 -17.25
CA LEU A 90 -0.22 -11.23 -17.48
C LEU A 90 -1.71 -11.20 -17.12
N GLY A 91 -2.41 -12.32 -17.32
CA GLY A 91 -3.81 -12.51 -16.93
C GLY A 91 -4.04 -12.37 -15.42
N PRO A 92 -3.51 -13.30 -14.62
CA PRO A 92 -3.54 -13.23 -13.16
C PRO A 92 -3.01 -11.91 -12.60
N LEU A 93 -1.87 -11.41 -13.10
CA LEU A 93 -1.26 -10.16 -12.66
C LEU A 93 -2.23 -8.98 -12.79
N GLY A 94 -2.87 -8.81 -13.96
CA GLY A 94 -3.83 -7.73 -14.15
C GLY A 94 -5.03 -7.83 -13.20
N ALA A 95 -5.51 -9.04 -12.90
CA ALA A 95 -6.62 -9.23 -11.96
C ALA A 95 -6.21 -8.88 -10.52
N GLU A 96 -5.01 -9.28 -10.09
CA GLU A 96 -4.46 -8.96 -8.77
C GLU A 96 -4.22 -7.46 -8.59
N LEU A 97 -3.70 -6.77 -9.62
CA LEU A 97 -3.52 -5.32 -9.63
C LEU A 97 -4.86 -4.58 -9.56
N GLN A 98 -5.87 -5.02 -10.31
CA GLN A 98 -7.21 -4.42 -10.22
C GLN A 98 -7.80 -4.62 -8.82
N ALA A 99 -7.67 -5.81 -8.23
CA ALA A 99 -8.15 -6.09 -6.88
C ALA A 99 -7.42 -5.24 -5.82
N ALA A 100 -6.12 -5.01 -5.99
CA ALA A 100 -5.35 -4.11 -5.12
C ALA A 100 -5.85 -2.66 -5.24
N LEU A 101 -6.06 -2.16 -6.47
CA LEU A 101 -6.63 -0.84 -6.71
C LEU A 101 -8.02 -0.70 -6.07
N ASP A 102 -8.91 -1.68 -6.27
CA ASP A 102 -10.26 -1.64 -5.70
C ASP A 102 -10.23 -1.60 -4.17
N TYR A 103 -9.33 -2.39 -3.56
CA TYR A 103 -9.11 -2.39 -2.12
C TYR A 103 -8.62 -1.03 -1.60
N VAL A 104 -7.60 -0.42 -2.21
CA VAL A 104 -7.07 0.85 -1.70
C VAL A 104 -8.05 2.00 -1.91
N GLN A 105 -8.85 1.96 -2.99
CA GLN A 105 -9.94 2.92 -3.20
C GLN A 105 -11.02 2.80 -2.13
N GLU A 106 -11.41 1.58 -1.76
CA GLU A 106 -12.37 1.35 -0.68
C GLU A 106 -11.82 1.82 0.66
N ARG A 107 -10.58 1.41 0.99
CA ARG A 107 -9.94 1.73 2.27
C ARG A 107 -9.74 3.23 2.46
N THR A 108 -9.28 3.92 1.42
CA THR A 108 -9.06 5.38 1.46
C THR A 108 -10.34 6.16 1.25
N GLY A 109 -11.43 5.54 0.77
CA GLY A 109 -12.63 6.24 0.35
C GLY A 109 -12.41 7.22 -0.81
N ILE A 110 -11.30 7.11 -1.54
CA ILE A 110 -10.98 7.91 -2.72
C ILE A 110 -11.13 7.03 -3.96
N ARG A 111 -11.62 7.60 -5.06
CA ARG A 111 -11.70 6.93 -6.35
C ARG A 111 -10.75 7.60 -7.34
N LEU A 112 -10.22 6.80 -8.26
CA LEU A 112 -9.52 7.35 -9.41
C LEU A 112 -10.48 8.22 -10.22
N ALA A 113 -10.00 9.39 -10.62
CA ALA A 113 -10.72 10.29 -11.52
C ALA A 113 -10.71 9.78 -12.98
N ASP A 114 -9.68 9.04 -13.36
CA ASP A 114 -9.52 8.42 -14.69
C ASP A 114 -8.60 7.19 -14.59
N ARG A 115 -8.44 6.46 -15.70
CA ARG A 115 -7.51 5.33 -15.81
C ARG A 115 -6.08 5.75 -15.52
N ILE A 116 -5.29 4.77 -15.11
CA ILE A 116 -3.84 4.91 -14.89
C ILE A 116 -3.08 3.98 -15.82
N LYS A 117 -1.87 4.41 -16.20
CA LYS A 117 -0.91 3.55 -16.86
C LYS A 117 0.06 2.99 -15.82
N LEU A 118 0.15 1.67 -15.73
CA LEU A 118 1.10 0.98 -14.86
C LEU A 118 2.14 0.28 -15.72
N ILE A 119 3.40 0.57 -15.47
CA ILE A 119 4.52 0.01 -16.22
C ILE A 119 5.34 -0.86 -15.30
N ILE A 120 5.58 -2.09 -15.74
CA ILE A 120 6.53 -2.99 -15.09
C ILE A 120 7.77 -3.02 -15.94
N SER A 121 8.83 -2.42 -15.41
CA SER A 121 10.13 -2.33 -16.06
C SER A 121 11.13 -3.26 -15.39
N GLN A 122 12.10 -3.75 -16.18
CA GLN A 122 13.16 -4.60 -15.66
C GLN A 122 14.32 -3.73 -15.17
N ASP A 123 14.69 -3.88 -13.91
CA ASP A 123 15.90 -3.30 -13.35
C ASP A 123 17.07 -4.28 -13.50
N ALA A 124 18.15 -3.82 -14.13
CA ALA A 124 19.34 -4.63 -14.39
C ALA A 124 20.12 -5.01 -13.12
N GLY A 125 20.05 -4.17 -12.08
CA GLY A 125 20.61 -4.42 -10.75
C GLY A 125 19.64 -5.17 -9.82
N CYS A 126 18.46 -5.55 -10.31
CA CYS A 126 17.39 -6.16 -9.52
C CYS A 126 16.91 -5.23 -8.38
N GLY A 127 17.01 -3.91 -8.58
CA GLY A 127 16.52 -2.91 -7.64
C GLY A 127 15.00 -2.81 -7.65
N PHE A 128 14.37 -3.33 -6.60
CA PHE A 128 12.91 -3.39 -6.50
C PHE A 128 12.33 -2.13 -5.85
N HIS A 129 11.61 -1.31 -6.62
CA HIS A 129 10.99 -0.07 -6.15
C HIS A 129 9.84 0.40 -7.04
N GLY A 130 9.00 1.29 -6.50
CA GLY A 130 7.90 1.94 -7.20
C GLY A 130 8.15 3.44 -7.35
N LEU A 131 7.49 4.04 -8.34
CA LEU A 131 7.44 5.50 -8.50
C LEU A 131 6.14 5.90 -9.17
N THR A 132 5.48 6.91 -8.62
CA THR A 132 4.26 7.47 -9.20
C THR A 132 4.50 8.88 -9.72
N TYR A 133 4.33 9.05 -11.04
CA TYR A 133 4.18 10.35 -11.69
C TYR A 133 2.69 10.72 -11.70
N SER A 134 2.20 11.21 -10.57
CA SER A 134 0.77 11.30 -10.30
C SER A 134 0.05 12.39 -11.13
N ASP A 135 0.74 13.47 -11.48
CA ASP A 135 0.24 14.56 -12.33
C ASP A 135 -0.09 14.13 -13.76
N VAL A 136 0.47 13.00 -14.18
CA VAL A 136 0.39 12.43 -15.53
C VAL A 136 -0.14 11.00 -15.53
N ARG A 137 -0.56 10.48 -14.37
CA ARG A 137 -1.23 9.18 -14.19
C ARG A 137 -0.40 7.97 -14.62
N VAL A 138 0.91 8.03 -14.41
CA VAL A 138 1.85 6.97 -14.76
C VAL A 138 2.52 6.43 -13.49
N ILE A 139 2.46 5.11 -13.33
CA ILE A 139 3.14 4.40 -12.25
C ILE A 139 4.20 3.48 -12.85
N TYR A 140 5.41 3.52 -12.29
CA TYR A 140 6.47 2.58 -12.56
C TYR A 140 6.66 1.62 -11.40
N ILE A 141 6.85 0.36 -11.75
CA ILE A 141 7.39 -0.63 -10.82
C ILE A 141 8.60 -1.26 -11.49
N TYR A 142 9.75 -1.03 -10.88
CA TYR A 142 11.00 -1.65 -11.25
C TYR A 142 11.09 -3.02 -10.57
N SER A 143 11.28 -4.06 -11.36
CA SER A 143 11.33 -5.45 -10.90
C SER A 143 12.37 -6.25 -11.67
N CYS A 144 12.53 -7.52 -11.30
CA CYS A 144 13.43 -8.48 -11.95
C CYS A 144 12.85 -9.89 -11.80
N ALA A 145 13.42 -10.86 -12.53
CA ALA A 145 12.92 -12.24 -12.53
C ALA A 145 12.95 -12.92 -11.15
N GLY A 146 13.81 -12.46 -10.23
CA GLY A 146 13.89 -12.97 -8.86
C GLY A 146 12.83 -12.42 -7.91
N VAL A 147 12.06 -11.40 -8.31
CA VAL A 147 11.04 -10.78 -7.46
C VAL A 147 9.68 -11.46 -7.71
N PRO A 148 9.04 -12.00 -6.65
CA PRO A 148 7.72 -12.62 -6.78
C PRO A 148 6.67 -11.62 -7.28
N ARG A 149 5.75 -12.07 -8.13
CA ARG A 149 4.61 -11.29 -8.63
C ARG A 149 3.84 -10.57 -7.51
N GLN A 150 3.60 -11.25 -6.40
CA GLN A 150 2.90 -10.68 -5.25
C GLN A 150 3.59 -9.42 -4.71
N ARG A 151 4.93 -9.34 -4.77
CA ARG A 151 5.66 -8.15 -4.33
C ARG A 151 5.36 -6.96 -5.23
N VAL A 152 5.32 -7.17 -6.55
CA VAL A 152 4.91 -6.14 -7.52
C VAL A 152 3.53 -5.59 -7.17
N VAL A 153 2.56 -6.47 -6.88
CA VAL A 153 1.21 -6.07 -6.48
C VAL A 153 1.22 -5.27 -5.17
N ASN A 154 2.05 -5.65 -4.21
CA ASN A 154 2.15 -4.93 -2.94
C ASN A 154 2.68 -3.51 -3.10
N ILE A 155 3.70 -3.32 -3.95
CA ILE A 155 4.22 -1.99 -4.27
C ILE A 155 3.19 -1.19 -5.07
N ALA A 156 2.54 -1.82 -6.05
CA ALA A 156 1.48 -1.17 -6.82
C ALA A 156 0.38 -0.61 -5.91
N ALA A 157 0.01 -1.33 -4.84
CA ALA A 157 -1.01 -0.87 -3.89
C ALA A 157 -0.63 0.47 -3.22
N HIS A 158 0.64 0.66 -2.85
CA HIS A 158 1.14 1.93 -2.31
C HIS A 158 1.13 3.04 -3.37
N GLU A 159 1.69 2.75 -4.54
CA GLU A 159 1.74 3.70 -5.66
C GLU A 159 0.35 4.13 -6.15
N PHE A 160 -0.64 3.23 -6.13
CA PHE A 160 -2.02 3.59 -6.43
C PHE A 160 -2.55 4.65 -5.47
N VAL A 161 -2.18 4.61 -4.20
CA VAL A 161 -2.63 5.62 -3.24
C VAL A 161 -2.01 6.97 -3.56
N HIS A 162 -0.75 7.06 -4.01
CA HIS A 162 -0.21 8.34 -4.50
C HIS A 162 -1.02 8.92 -5.67
N GLN A 163 -1.51 8.08 -6.58
CA GLN A 163 -2.44 8.58 -7.59
C GLN A 163 -3.77 9.05 -6.98
N LEU A 164 -4.32 8.33 -6.01
CA LEU A 164 -5.55 8.72 -5.32
C LEU A 164 -5.38 10.05 -4.55
N GLU A 165 -4.21 10.28 -3.95
CA GLU A 165 -3.87 11.54 -3.31
C GLU A 165 -3.90 12.69 -4.30
N GLN A 166 -3.26 12.52 -5.47
CA GLN A 166 -3.33 13.52 -6.54
C GLN A 166 -4.77 13.77 -7.01
N ASP A 167 -5.58 12.72 -7.15
CA ASP A 167 -6.98 12.87 -7.59
C ASP A 167 -7.84 13.57 -6.53
N ARG A 168 -7.52 13.39 -5.25
CA ARG A 168 -8.26 13.98 -4.13
C ARG A 168 -7.84 15.40 -3.83
N TYR A 169 -6.54 15.69 -3.87
CA TYR A 169 -5.95 16.94 -3.39
C TYR A 169 -5.44 17.84 -4.52
N GLY A 170 -5.22 17.30 -5.72
CA GLY A 170 -4.72 18.05 -6.86
C GLY A 170 -3.26 18.49 -6.69
N PRO A 171 -2.85 19.61 -7.34
CA PRO A 171 -1.47 20.09 -7.31
C PRO A 171 -0.78 20.17 -5.93
N PRO A 172 -1.46 20.50 -4.81
CA PRO A 172 -0.87 20.43 -3.47
C PRO A 172 -0.19 19.10 -3.11
N HIS A 173 -0.64 17.97 -3.66
CA HIS A 173 -0.02 16.66 -3.42
C HIS A 173 1.46 16.62 -3.84
N LEU A 174 1.82 17.28 -4.94
CA LEU A 174 3.19 17.31 -5.46
C LEU A 174 4.20 17.95 -4.50
N SER A 175 3.72 18.72 -3.52
CA SER A 175 4.55 19.34 -2.47
C SER A 175 4.10 18.99 -1.06
N ALA A 176 3.33 17.92 -0.90
CA ALA A 176 2.78 17.49 0.38
C ALA A 176 3.88 17.27 1.43
N ASP A 177 3.49 17.32 2.70
CA ASP A 177 4.36 16.89 3.80
C ASP A 177 4.74 15.42 3.59
N LEU A 178 6.02 15.11 3.72
CA LEU A 178 6.54 13.78 3.43
C LEU A 178 5.92 12.70 4.32
N VAL A 179 5.70 13.01 5.61
CA VAL A 179 5.06 12.10 6.57
C VAL A 179 3.63 11.79 6.13
N LEU A 180 2.92 12.78 5.60
CA LEU A 180 1.53 12.61 5.17
C LEU A 180 1.43 11.85 3.85
N SER A 181 2.25 12.21 2.86
CA SER A 181 2.25 11.58 1.54
C SER A 181 2.62 10.09 1.64
N GLU A 182 3.79 9.80 2.21
CA GLU A 182 4.27 8.42 2.33
C GLU A 182 3.49 7.62 3.38
N GLY A 183 3.11 8.27 4.48
CA GLY A 183 2.32 7.64 5.54
C GLY A 183 0.91 7.27 5.06
N PHE A 184 0.24 8.13 4.30
CA PHE A 184 -1.11 7.84 3.80
C PHE A 184 -1.09 6.82 2.67
N ALA A 185 -0.06 6.85 1.79
CA ALA A 185 0.15 5.81 0.80
C ALA A 185 0.38 4.43 1.44
N THR A 186 1.26 4.38 2.44
CA THR A 186 1.53 3.16 3.21
C THR A 186 0.28 2.69 3.96
N TRP A 187 -0.40 3.59 4.66
CA TRP A 187 -1.63 3.29 5.40
C TRP A 187 -2.73 2.78 4.47
N GLY A 188 -2.90 3.41 3.30
CA GLY A 188 -3.89 3.08 2.29
C GLY A 188 -3.63 1.74 1.61
N ALA A 189 -2.35 1.36 1.41
CA ALA A 189 -1.97 0.03 0.93
C ALA A 189 -2.39 -1.09 1.91
N GLY A 190 -2.49 -0.78 3.21
CA GLY A 190 -3.15 -1.64 4.20
C GLY A 190 -2.64 -3.08 4.18
N LYS A 191 -3.54 -4.05 3.90
CA LYS A 191 -3.21 -5.49 3.90
C LYS A 191 -2.08 -5.88 2.95
N TYR A 192 -1.83 -5.08 1.90
CA TYR A 192 -0.73 -5.31 0.97
C TYR A 192 0.63 -4.90 1.56
N TRP A 193 0.63 -4.08 2.60
CA TRP A 193 1.86 -3.58 3.24
C TRP A 193 2.10 -4.09 4.65
N LEU A 194 1.05 -4.43 5.40
CA LEU A 194 1.15 -4.76 6.83
C LEU A 194 2.12 -5.89 7.21
N GLY A 195 2.54 -6.72 6.25
CA GLY A 195 3.67 -7.65 6.45
C GLY A 195 3.45 -8.65 7.59
N GLY A 196 2.21 -9.07 7.81
CA GLY A 196 1.81 -10.03 8.85
C GLY A 196 1.40 -9.39 10.16
N ASN A 197 1.58 -8.08 10.30
CA ASN A 197 1.04 -7.33 11.43
C ASN A 197 -0.47 -7.15 11.28
N PRO A 198 -1.23 -7.17 12.39
CA PRO A 198 -2.67 -6.93 12.34
C PRO A 198 -3.02 -5.50 11.91
N ASP A 199 -2.19 -4.53 12.31
CA ASP A 199 -2.31 -3.12 11.99
C ASP A 199 -0.95 -2.40 12.12
N PHE A 200 -0.86 -1.15 11.64
CA PHE A 200 0.36 -0.35 11.68
C PHE A 200 0.73 0.06 13.10
N ALA A 201 -0.26 0.27 13.98
CA ALA A 201 -0.04 0.62 15.37
C ALA A 201 0.70 -0.49 16.13
N THR A 202 0.38 -1.75 15.86
CA THR A 202 1.04 -2.92 16.42
C THR A 202 2.51 -2.98 16.01
N PHE A 203 2.80 -2.75 14.72
CA PHE A 203 4.18 -2.66 14.25
C PHE A 203 4.96 -1.53 14.93
N ALA A 204 4.40 -0.31 14.92
CA ALA A 204 5.06 0.86 15.51
C ALA A 204 5.30 0.67 17.02
N ARG A 205 4.34 0.06 17.73
CA ARG A 205 4.48 -0.30 19.16
C ARG A 205 5.66 -1.24 19.39
N GLN A 206 5.81 -2.28 18.57
CA GLN A 206 6.94 -3.22 18.69
C GLN A 206 8.29 -2.51 18.51
N TYR A 207 8.40 -1.61 17.53
CA TYR A 207 9.65 -0.87 17.30
C TYR A 207 9.94 0.13 18.42
N ARG A 208 8.92 0.81 18.94
CA ARG A 208 9.04 1.63 20.15
C ARG A 208 9.54 0.83 21.34
N ASP A 209 8.94 -0.31 21.62
CA ASP A 209 9.22 -1.13 22.80
C ASP A 209 10.61 -1.77 22.76
N THR A 210 11.16 -1.99 21.56
CA THR A 210 12.54 -2.46 21.35
C THR A 210 13.57 -1.34 21.26
N GLY A 211 13.15 -0.08 21.33
CA GLY A 211 14.03 1.09 21.19
C GLY A 211 14.53 1.32 19.76
N ALA A 212 13.91 0.69 18.77
CA ALA A 212 14.24 0.79 17.35
C ALA A 212 13.37 1.81 16.58
N ALA A 213 12.40 2.43 17.26
CA ALA A 213 11.60 3.53 16.70
C ALA A 213 12.46 4.73 16.29
N LEU A 214 12.04 5.42 15.24
CA LEU A 214 12.71 6.63 14.75
C LEU A 214 11.83 7.86 15.01
N PRO A 215 12.44 9.05 15.15
CA PRO A 215 11.66 10.29 15.18
C PRO A 215 10.88 10.47 13.89
N LEU A 216 9.60 10.84 13.96
CA LEU A 216 8.76 11.03 12.76
C LEU A 216 9.31 12.13 11.85
N GLY A 217 10.06 13.08 12.41
CA GLY A 217 10.76 14.14 11.67
C GLY A 217 12.01 13.68 10.91
N THR A 218 12.41 12.41 10.99
CA THR A 218 13.55 11.89 10.27
C THR A 218 13.23 11.72 8.78
N HIS A 219 14.07 12.27 7.91
CA HIS A 219 13.93 12.09 6.46
C HIS A 219 14.42 10.70 6.05
N TYR A 220 13.67 9.95 5.23
CA TYR A 220 14.04 8.58 4.84
C TYR A 220 15.43 8.52 4.18
N ALA A 221 15.82 9.57 3.46
CA ALA A 221 17.11 9.64 2.79
C ALA A 221 18.32 9.69 3.74
N SER A 222 18.10 10.00 5.02
CA SER A 222 19.15 10.00 6.05
C SER A 222 19.35 8.66 6.72
N VAL A 223 18.54 7.65 6.38
CA VAL A 223 18.59 6.32 6.95
C VAL A 223 18.82 5.27 5.86
N GLY A 224 19.39 4.13 6.25
CA GLY A 224 19.49 2.98 5.36
C GLY A 224 18.11 2.38 5.08
N ALA A 225 18.09 1.45 4.13
CA ALA A 225 16.90 0.74 3.66
C ALA A 225 15.99 0.21 4.79
N GLY A 226 16.57 -0.40 5.83
CA GLY A 226 15.82 -0.87 7.00
C GLY A 226 15.18 0.26 7.82
N GLY A 227 15.88 1.40 7.98
CA GLY A 227 15.33 2.56 8.68
C GLY A 227 14.23 3.26 7.89
N MET A 228 14.35 3.32 6.56
CA MET A 228 13.29 3.82 5.69
C MET A 228 12.01 3.00 5.86
N ASN A 229 12.13 1.67 5.94
CA ASN A 229 10.98 0.83 6.20
C ASN A 229 10.33 1.14 7.55
N VAL A 230 11.11 1.32 8.62
CA VAL A 230 10.58 1.70 9.93
C VAL A 230 9.78 3.00 9.82
N LEU A 231 10.33 4.03 9.16
CA LEU A 231 9.65 5.31 8.97
C LEU A 231 8.31 5.16 8.24
N TYR A 232 8.23 4.35 7.18
CA TYR A 232 6.95 4.15 6.47
C TYR A 232 5.86 3.57 7.37
N TYR A 233 6.19 2.57 8.19
CA TYR A 233 5.21 2.01 9.12
C TYR A 233 4.86 2.98 10.25
N GLU A 234 5.83 3.73 10.77
CA GLU A 234 5.59 4.75 11.79
C GLU A 234 4.72 5.89 11.26
N TRP A 235 5.00 6.39 10.05
CA TRP A 235 4.18 7.39 9.38
C TRP A 235 2.76 6.86 9.09
N ALA A 236 2.61 5.61 8.65
CA ALA A 236 1.31 4.99 8.46
C ALA A 236 0.51 4.87 9.78
N ALA A 237 1.19 4.47 10.87
CA ALA A 237 0.58 4.42 12.19
C ALA A 237 0.22 5.82 12.72
N PHE A 238 1.03 6.83 12.40
CA PHE A 238 0.75 8.22 12.76
C PHE A 238 -0.46 8.77 11.98
N VAL A 239 -0.56 8.47 10.69
CA VAL A 239 -1.74 8.77 9.87
C VAL A 239 -2.99 8.10 10.45
N ASP A 240 -2.88 6.84 10.86
CA ASP A 240 -3.99 6.11 11.51
C ASP A 240 -4.45 6.82 12.79
N TYR A 241 -3.50 7.26 13.63
CA TYR A 241 -3.79 8.06 14.81
C TYR A 241 -4.49 9.38 14.47
N LEU A 242 -4.02 10.11 13.44
CA LEU A 242 -4.63 11.37 13.03
C LEU A 242 -6.08 11.16 12.56
N LEU A 243 -6.31 10.14 11.74
CA LEU A 243 -7.63 9.78 11.23
C LEU A 243 -8.57 9.32 12.36
N ALA A 244 -8.10 8.46 13.25
CA ALA A 244 -8.89 7.93 14.35
C ALA A 244 -9.23 9.00 15.42
N THR A 245 -8.29 9.91 15.70
CA THR A 245 -8.44 10.89 16.79
C THR A 245 -9.14 12.17 16.32
N TYR A 246 -8.83 12.63 15.12
CA TYR A 246 -9.28 13.95 14.63
C TYR A 246 -10.19 13.88 13.41
N GLY A 247 -10.36 12.69 12.81
CA GLY A 247 -11.26 12.47 11.69
C GLY A 247 -10.68 12.90 10.34
N ARG A 248 -11.32 12.40 9.28
CA ARG A 248 -10.89 12.58 7.89
C ARG A 248 -10.84 14.03 7.44
N GLU A 249 -11.82 14.84 7.84
CA GLU A 249 -11.90 16.25 7.42
C GLU A 249 -10.67 17.06 7.85
N ARG A 250 -10.21 16.87 9.10
CA ARG A 250 -9.02 17.56 9.60
C ARG A 250 -7.74 17.00 8.98
N PHE A 251 -7.69 15.70 8.73
CA PHE A 251 -6.59 15.09 7.99
C PHE A 251 -6.44 15.69 6.59
N ASP A 252 -7.54 15.76 5.83
CA ASP A 252 -7.56 16.35 4.49
C ASP A 252 -7.14 17.83 4.53
N ALA A 253 -7.63 18.59 5.52
CA ALA A 253 -7.25 19.98 5.70
C ALA A 253 -5.75 20.14 5.99
N LEU A 254 -5.16 19.25 6.78
CA LEU A 254 -3.72 19.24 7.02
C LEU A 254 -2.94 18.93 5.74
N TYR A 255 -3.35 17.90 5.01
CA TYR A 255 -2.67 17.44 3.80
C TYR A 255 -2.45 18.58 2.80
N LEU A 256 -3.49 19.40 2.59
CA LEU A 256 -3.47 20.55 1.68
C LEU A 256 -2.50 21.68 2.10
N THR A 257 -1.98 21.65 3.33
CA THR A 257 -1.04 22.68 3.83
C THR A 257 0.42 22.27 3.73
N GLY A 258 0.73 21.11 3.14
CA GLY A 258 2.10 20.70 2.85
C GLY A 258 2.80 21.71 1.94
N GLY A 259 4.13 21.85 2.09
CA GLY A 259 4.85 22.93 1.42
C GLY A 259 6.35 22.69 1.23
N GLY A 260 6.81 21.44 1.06
CA GLY A 260 8.24 21.23 0.82
C GLY A 260 8.77 19.81 0.80
N GLN A 261 7.93 18.78 0.76
CA GLN A 261 8.38 17.38 0.77
C GLN A 261 9.37 17.08 1.91
N GLN A 262 9.21 17.77 3.05
CA GLN A 262 9.98 17.53 4.26
C GLN A 262 9.06 16.97 5.34
N PRO A 263 9.56 16.08 6.22
CA PRO A 263 8.80 15.66 7.39
C PRO A 263 8.35 16.83 8.25
N GLY A 264 7.06 16.89 8.58
CA GLY A 264 6.53 17.93 9.46
C GLY A 264 6.36 19.31 8.79
N ALA A 265 6.46 19.39 7.46
CA ALA A 265 6.30 20.63 6.71
C ALA A 265 4.87 21.18 6.66
N ALA A 266 3.85 20.37 6.93
CA ALA A 266 2.46 20.83 6.97
C ALA A 266 2.19 21.75 8.18
N GLN A 267 1.08 22.49 8.14
CA GLN A 267 0.71 23.44 9.18
C GLN A 267 -0.04 22.77 10.35
N TYR A 268 0.60 21.80 11.02
CA TYR A 268 -0.01 21.04 12.14
C TYR A 268 -0.57 21.96 13.23
N ALA A 269 0.18 22.99 13.62
CA ALA A 269 -0.25 23.94 14.65
C ALA A 269 -1.52 24.69 14.26
N THR A 270 -1.68 25.05 12.98
CA THR A 270 -2.88 25.73 12.48
C THR A 270 -4.09 24.79 12.49
N ILE A 271 -3.93 23.55 12.03
CA ILE A 271 -5.05 22.62 11.84
C ILE A 271 -5.47 21.90 13.13
N TYR A 272 -4.50 21.48 13.94
CA TYR A 272 -4.74 20.71 15.16
C TYR A 272 -4.57 21.51 16.45
N SER A 273 -4.16 22.77 16.38
CA SER A 273 -3.76 23.57 17.56
C SER A 273 -2.62 22.94 18.35
N ARG A 274 -1.81 22.09 17.69
CA ARG A 274 -0.69 21.34 18.26
C ARG A 274 0.44 21.31 17.22
N PRO A 275 1.69 21.65 17.59
CA PRO A 275 2.82 21.48 16.67
C PRO A 275 3.08 20.00 16.39
N PHE A 276 3.81 19.72 15.30
CA PHE A 276 4.13 18.36 14.86
C PHE A 276 4.75 17.49 15.97
N SER A 277 5.74 18.02 16.70
CA SER A 277 6.40 17.30 17.81
C SER A 277 5.46 16.96 18.98
N GLN A 278 4.44 17.79 19.23
CA GLN A 278 3.44 17.47 20.25
C GLN A 278 2.53 16.33 19.78
N LEU A 279 2.11 16.34 18.52
CA LEU A 279 1.29 15.27 17.94
C LEU A 279 2.07 13.95 17.90
N GLU A 280 3.37 13.98 17.61
CA GLU A 280 4.24 12.81 17.70
C GLU A 280 4.26 12.22 19.13
N ALA A 281 4.46 13.05 20.15
CA ALA A 281 4.44 12.60 21.55
C ALA A 281 3.08 12.02 21.96
N GLU A 282 1.98 12.61 21.49
CA GLU A 282 0.63 12.13 21.74
C GLU A 282 0.32 10.82 21.04
N TRP A 283 0.78 10.67 19.79
CA TRP A 283 0.72 9.42 19.04
C TRP A 283 1.50 8.31 19.76
N GLN A 284 2.69 8.58 20.27
CA GLN A 284 3.45 7.60 21.06
C GLN A 284 2.68 7.15 22.32
N GLY A 285 1.93 8.07 22.94
CA GLY A 285 0.99 7.76 24.03
C GLY A 285 -0.22 6.95 23.57
N TRP A 286 -0.77 7.25 22.39
CA TRP A 286 -1.87 6.49 21.76
C TRP A 286 -1.45 5.04 21.45
N LEU A 287 -0.22 4.82 20.99
CA LEU A 287 0.36 3.48 20.84
C LEU A 287 0.50 2.71 22.17
N GLY A 288 0.38 3.37 23.32
CA GLY A 288 0.42 2.73 24.64
C GLY A 288 -0.93 2.23 25.15
N GLN A 289 -2.02 2.61 24.48
CA GLN A 289 -3.39 2.22 24.80
C GLN A 289 -3.73 0.85 24.22
#